data_AF-A0A3V2EUK0-F1
#
_entry.id   AF-A0A3V2EUK0-F1
#
_cell.length_a   1.000
_cell.length_b   1.000
_cell.length_c   1.000
_cell.angle_alpha   90.00
_cell.angle_beta   90.00
_cell.angle_gamma   90.00
#
_symmetry.space_group_name_H-M   'P 1'
#
loop_
_entity.id
_entity.type
_entity.pdbx_description
1 polymer ?
#
loop_
_entity_poly.entity_id
_entity_poly.type
_entity_poly.pdbx_seq_one_letter_code
_entity_poly.pdbx_strand_id
1 'polypeptide(L)'
;MRVLIPFTVLFLSGCSHLANDRWSGQDKAQHFMASAMLSAAGNEYARRQGVSPDRSAAIGLMFSLSLGASKELWDSRPEGSGWSWKDFVWDVAGATTGYAIWQMAQY
;
A
#
# COMPACT_ATOMS: atom_id res chain seq x y z
N MET A 1 17.24 -19.22 -7.13
CA MET A 1 15.96 -19.72 -6.56
C MET A 1 15.11 -18.62 -5.92
N ARG A 2 15.67 -17.67 -5.14
CA ARG A 2 14.88 -16.59 -4.49
C ARG A 2 14.23 -15.58 -5.47
N VAL A 3 14.85 -15.34 -6.62
CA VAL A 3 14.33 -14.41 -7.65
C VAL A 3 13.12 -14.99 -8.41
N LEU A 4 12.92 -16.31 -8.38
CA LEU A 4 11.86 -16.95 -9.15
C LEU A 4 10.49 -16.79 -8.47
N ILE A 5 10.46 -16.64 -7.14
CA ILE A 5 9.23 -16.55 -6.31
C ILE A 5 8.33 -15.35 -6.68
N PRO A 6 8.84 -14.10 -6.80
CA PRO A 6 7.99 -12.98 -7.22
C PRO A 6 7.46 -13.13 -8.65
N PHE A 7 8.23 -13.76 -9.54
CA PHE A 7 7.78 -14.06 -10.89
C PHE A 7 6.66 -15.11 -10.90
N THR A 8 6.74 -16.16 -10.08
CA THR A 8 5.64 -17.14 -9.97
C THR A 8 4.35 -16.53 -9.41
N VAL A 9 4.44 -15.59 -8.47
CA VAL A 9 3.24 -14.86 -7.97
C VAL A 9 2.62 -13.99 -9.06
N LEU A 10 3.44 -13.30 -9.86
CA LEU A 10 3.00 -12.49 -11.00
C LEU A 10 2.35 -13.31 -12.14
N PHE A 11 2.75 -14.57 -12.32
CA PHE A 11 2.18 -15.46 -13.35
C PHE A 11 0.97 -16.28 -12.88
N LEU A 12 0.64 -16.25 -11.58
CA LEU A 12 -0.50 -16.98 -10.99
C LEU A 12 -1.75 -16.10 -10.79
N SER A 13 -1.68 -14.79 -11.04
CA SER A 13 -2.85 -13.92 -11.15
C SER A 13 -3.57 -14.19 -12.47
N GLY A 14 -4.34 -15.30 -12.51
CA GLY A 14 -5.27 -15.61 -13.57
C GLY A 14 -6.26 -14.47 -13.80
N CYS A 15 -6.77 -14.36 -15.04
CA CYS A 15 -7.73 -13.37 -15.56
C CYS A 15 -8.36 -12.44 -14.51
N SER A 16 -7.59 -11.49 -13.96
CA SER A 16 -8.11 -10.46 -13.08
C SER A 16 -8.76 -9.42 -13.98
N HIS A 17 -10.05 -9.14 -13.75
CA HIS A 17 -10.68 -8.03 -14.45
C HIS A 17 -10.22 -6.73 -13.80
N LEU A 18 -9.96 -5.72 -14.64
CA LEU A 18 -9.51 -4.40 -14.19
C LEU A 18 -10.71 -3.52 -13.88
N ALA A 19 -10.62 -2.75 -12.81
CA ALA A 19 -11.63 -1.76 -12.47
C ALA A 19 -11.64 -0.62 -13.51
N ASN A 20 -12.85 -0.17 -13.89
CA ASN A 20 -13.04 1.01 -14.74
C ASN A 20 -13.56 2.20 -13.91
N ASP A 21 -12.69 2.72 -13.05
CA ASP A 21 -12.96 3.79 -12.11
C ASP A 21 -12.37 5.15 -12.55
N ARG A 22 -12.57 6.21 -11.75
CA ARG A 22 -12.06 7.56 -12.05
C ARG A 22 -10.79 7.86 -11.26
N TRP A 23 -9.95 8.75 -11.77
CA TRP A 23 -8.73 9.20 -11.07
C TRP A 23 -8.98 10.06 -9.83
N SER A 24 -10.19 10.57 -9.68
CA SER A 24 -10.58 11.50 -8.62
C SER A 24 -11.91 11.08 -8.00
N GLY A 25 -12.07 11.31 -6.71
CA GLY A 25 -13.30 11.06 -5.98
C GLY A 25 -13.03 10.85 -4.49
N GLN A 26 -14.11 10.72 -3.72
CA GLN A 26 -14.03 10.44 -2.29
C GLN A 26 -13.25 9.15 -2.00
N ASP A 27 -13.51 8.12 -2.79
CA ASP A 27 -12.83 6.82 -2.73
C ASP A 27 -11.29 6.97 -2.84
N LYS A 28 -10.81 7.75 -3.82
CA LYS A 28 -9.36 8.01 -3.98
C LYS A 28 -8.75 8.78 -2.82
N ALA A 29 -9.50 9.72 -2.26
CA ALA A 29 -9.08 10.41 -1.05
C ALA A 29 -9.01 9.47 0.16
N GLN A 30 -9.92 8.49 0.26
CA GLN A 30 -9.88 7.48 1.31
C GLN A 30 -8.65 6.57 1.19
N HIS A 31 -8.33 6.10 -0.02
CA HIS A 31 -7.10 5.34 -0.30
C HIS A 31 -5.85 6.11 0.12
N PHE A 32 -5.74 7.37 -0.30
CA PHE A 32 -4.64 8.24 0.08
C PHE A 32 -4.52 8.41 1.60
N MET A 33 -5.61 8.80 2.27
CA MET A 33 -5.60 9.09 3.70
C MET A 33 -5.36 7.83 4.54
N ALA A 34 -6.02 6.72 4.21
CA ALA A 34 -5.84 5.46 4.91
C ALA A 34 -4.39 4.98 4.79
N SER A 35 -3.82 5.01 3.58
CA SER A 35 -2.44 4.60 3.35
C SER A 35 -1.42 5.52 4.04
N ALA A 36 -1.66 6.84 4.07
CA ALA A 36 -0.84 7.77 4.84
C ALA A 36 -0.85 7.45 6.34
N MET A 37 -2.04 7.22 6.90
CA MET A 37 -2.21 6.87 8.31
C MET A 37 -1.55 5.53 8.64
N LEU A 38 -1.77 4.50 7.82
CA LEU A 38 -1.19 3.17 7.99
C LEU A 38 0.34 3.21 7.94
N SER A 39 0.92 3.97 7.01
CA SER A 39 2.37 4.13 6.94
C SER A 39 2.93 4.83 8.18
N ALA A 40 2.37 5.97 8.58
CA ALA A 40 2.84 6.69 9.75
C ALA A 40 2.67 5.88 11.05
N ALA A 41 1.53 5.19 11.21
CA ALA A 41 1.28 4.33 12.37
C ALA A 41 2.21 3.12 12.39
N GLY A 42 2.47 2.48 11.24
CA GLY A 42 3.42 1.38 11.13
C GLY A 42 4.85 1.81 11.45
N ASN A 43 5.25 3.01 11.01
CA ASN A 43 6.56 3.57 11.33
C ASN A 43 6.71 3.79 12.84
N GLU A 44 5.72 4.43 13.47
CA GLU A 44 5.71 4.69 14.90
C GLU A 44 5.68 3.40 15.71
N TYR A 45 4.88 2.42 15.29
CA TYR A 45 4.83 1.12 15.93
C TYR A 45 6.20 0.42 15.90
N ALA A 46 6.85 0.36 14.73
CA ALA A 46 8.18 -0.23 14.59
C ALA A 46 9.23 0.48 15.47
N ARG A 47 9.16 1.82 15.54
CA ARG A 47 10.05 2.62 16.39
C ARG A 47 9.88 2.26 17.87
N ARG A 48 8.64 2.09 18.34
CA ARG A 48 8.35 1.67 19.72
C ARG A 48 8.84 0.27 20.05
N GLN A 49 9.06 -0.57 19.04
CA GLN A 49 9.71 -1.87 19.19
C GLN A 49 11.26 -1.79 19.19
N GLY A 50 11.84 -0.59 19.22
CA GLY A 50 13.29 -0.39 19.23
C GLY A 50 13.95 -0.50 17.86
N VAL A 51 13.17 -0.48 16.77
CA VAL A 51 13.73 -0.47 15.41
C VAL A 51 14.32 0.91 15.11
N SER A 52 15.48 0.95 14.44
CA SER A 52 16.13 2.20 14.03
C SER A 52 15.18 3.09 13.21
N PRO A 53 15.29 4.43 13.26
CA PRO A 53 14.43 5.35 12.53
C PRO A 53 14.23 5.02 11.05
N ASP A 54 15.33 4.85 10.28
CA ASP A 54 15.25 4.59 8.84
C ASP A 54 14.53 3.27 8.51
N ARG A 55 14.83 2.22 9.28
CA ARG A 55 14.17 0.92 9.13
C ARG A 55 12.71 0.96 9.55
N SER A 56 12.38 1.72 10.59
CA SER A 56 10.99 1.93 11.01
C SER A 56 10.19 2.60 9.90
N ALA A 57 10.76 3.64 9.27
CA ALA A 57 10.16 4.34 8.14
C ALA A 57 9.89 3.39 6.96
N ALA A 58 10.86 2.52 6.63
CA ALA A 58 10.67 1.53 5.58
C ALA A 58 9.61 0.47 5.94
N ILE A 59 9.54 0.04 7.20
CA ILE A 59 8.57 -0.98 7.65
C ILE A 59 7.14 -0.47 7.51
N GLY A 60 6.81 0.73 8.00
CA GLY A 60 5.43 1.22 7.90
C GLY A 60 5.03 1.54 6.47
N LEU A 61 5.95 2.06 5.64
CA LEU A 61 5.72 2.20 4.20
C LEU A 61 5.34 0.86 3.56
N MET A 62 6.17 -0.17 3.75
CA MET A 62 5.93 -1.50 3.17
C MET A 62 4.67 -2.15 3.74
N PHE A 63 4.37 -1.94 5.02
CA PHE A 63 3.14 -2.41 5.66
C PHE A 63 1.90 -1.82 4.97
N SER A 64 1.87 -0.50 4.77
CA SER A 64 0.76 0.17 4.08
C SER A 64 0.59 -0.32 2.64
N LEU A 65 1.68 -0.39 1.87
CA LEU A 65 1.65 -0.85 0.48
C LEU A 65 1.17 -2.30 0.36
N SER A 66 1.57 -3.16 1.31
CA SER A 66 1.15 -4.56 1.35
C SER A 66 -0.37 -4.67 1.59
N LEU A 67 -0.94 -3.83 2.44
CA LEU A 67 -2.39 -3.79 2.67
C LEU A 67 -3.16 -3.25 1.47
N GLY A 68 -2.68 -2.18 0.82
CA GLY A 68 -3.28 -1.66 -0.42
C GLY A 68 -3.27 -2.69 -1.54
N ALA A 69 -2.13 -3.32 -1.80
CA ALA A 69 -2.02 -4.41 -2.78
C ALA A 69 -2.92 -5.60 -2.42
N SER A 70 -3.02 -5.96 -1.15
CA SER A 70 -3.89 -7.07 -0.70
C SER A 70 -5.37 -6.75 -0.91
N LYS A 71 -5.78 -5.49 -0.70
CA LYS A 71 -7.14 -5.02 -0.96
C LYS A 71 -7.47 -5.09 -2.46
N GLU A 72 -6.60 -4.62 -3.33
CA GLU A 72 -6.80 -4.70 -4.79
C GLU A 72 -6.78 -6.15 -5.31
N LEU A 73 -5.94 -7.02 -4.75
CA LEU A 73 -5.98 -8.46 -5.03
C LEU A 73 -7.32 -9.07 -4.60
N TRP A 74 -7.85 -8.65 -3.45
CA TRP A 74 -9.14 -9.11 -2.95
C TRP A 74 -10.29 -8.63 -3.83
N ASP A 75 -10.23 -7.39 -4.32
CA ASP A 75 -11.24 -6.83 -5.22
C ASP A 75 -11.20 -7.46 -6.61
N SER A 76 -10.10 -8.13 -6.98
CA SER A 76 -9.97 -8.89 -8.23
C SER A 76 -10.75 -10.20 -8.29
N ARG A 77 -11.39 -10.62 -7.18
CA ARG A 77 -12.26 -11.81 -7.14
C ARG A 77 -13.46 -11.67 -8.10
N PRO A 78 -14.11 -12.79 -8.51
CA PRO A 78 -15.21 -12.75 -9.46
C PRO A 78 -16.39 -11.84 -9.07
N GLU A 79 -16.65 -11.70 -7.77
CA GLU A 79 -17.73 -10.85 -7.22
C GLU A 79 -17.25 -9.42 -6.85
N GLY A 80 -15.97 -9.11 -7.05
CA GLY A 80 -15.37 -7.83 -6.68
C GLY A 80 -15.43 -6.77 -7.79
N SER A 81 -14.84 -5.61 -7.52
CA SER A 81 -14.77 -4.47 -8.46
C SER A 81 -13.65 -4.56 -9.49
N GLY A 82 -12.76 -5.55 -9.35
CA GLY A 82 -11.55 -5.67 -10.15
C GLY A 82 -10.37 -4.91 -9.56
N TRP A 83 -9.16 -5.22 -10.05
CA TRP A 83 -7.95 -4.49 -9.66
C TRP A 83 -7.99 -3.06 -10.19
N SER A 84 -7.86 -2.06 -9.32
CA SER A 84 -7.68 -0.67 -9.69
C SER A 84 -6.22 -0.23 -9.52
N TRP A 85 -5.57 0.03 -10.65
CA TRP A 85 -4.27 0.72 -10.64
C TRP A 85 -4.39 2.15 -10.12
N LYS A 86 -5.56 2.78 -10.24
CA LYS A 86 -5.75 4.16 -9.78
C LYS A 86 -5.75 4.20 -8.25
N ASP A 87 -6.47 3.27 -7.63
CA ASP A 87 -6.46 3.11 -6.17
C ASP A 87 -5.09 2.76 -5.64
N PHE A 88 -4.42 1.80 -6.25
CA PHE A 88 -3.07 1.42 -5.81
C PHE A 88 -2.07 2.58 -5.94
N VAL A 89 -2.19 3.44 -6.97
CA VAL A 89 -1.37 4.66 -7.07
C VAL A 89 -1.69 5.65 -5.94
N TRP A 90 -2.96 5.81 -5.57
CA TRP A 90 -3.34 6.64 -4.43
C TRP A 90 -2.86 6.06 -3.09
N ASP A 91 -2.82 4.73 -2.96
CA ASP A 91 -2.21 4.06 -1.81
C ASP A 91 -0.71 4.33 -1.74
N VAL A 92 0.01 4.24 -2.87
CA VAL A 92 1.44 4.57 -2.94
C VAL A 92 1.69 6.03 -2.58
N ALA A 93 0.90 6.95 -3.12
CA ALA A 93 1.02 8.38 -2.83
C ALA A 93 0.73 8.68 -1.35
N GLY A 94 -0.32 8.05 -0.81
CA GLY A 94 -0.70 8.15 0.59
C GLY A 94 0.40 7.63 1.52
N ALA A 95 0.83 6.38 1.31
CA ALA A 95 1.87 5.76 2.12
C ALA A 95 3.19 6.55 2.09
N THR A 96 3.59 7.07 0.92
CA THR A 96 4.76 7.94 0.79
C THR A 96 4.59 9.26 1.56
N THR A 97 3.38 9.82 1.58
CA THR A 97 3.06 11.01 2.37
C THR A 97 3.15 10.73 3.87
N GLY A 98 2.57 9.61 4.33
CA GLY A 98 2.67 9.17 5.72
C GLY A 98 4.11 8.95 6.17
N TYR A 99 4.92 8.31 5.31
CA TYR A 99 6.36 8.18 5.48
C TYR A 99 7.03 9.54 5.66
N ALA A 100 6.78 10.49 4.76
CA ALA A 100 7.40 11.81 4.79
C ALA A 100 7.00 12.61 6.03
N ILE A 101 5.71 12.64 6.37
CA ILE A 101 5.19 13.32 7.57
C ILE A 101 5.83 12.75 8.82
N TRP A 102 5.88 11.42 8.95
CA TRP A 102 6.50 10.79 10.11
C TRP A 102 7.99 11.11 10.19
N GLN A 103 8.73 11.09 9.08
CA GLN A 103 10.15 11.48 9.06
C GLN A 103 10.33 12.94 9.50
N MET A 104 9.52 13.87 8.99
CA MET A 104 9.58 15.29 9.35
C MET A 104 9.28 15.54 10.83
N ALA A 105 8.40 14.74 11.46
CA ALA A 105 8.06 14.87 12.87
C ALA A 105 9.15 14.36 13.83
N GLN A 106 10.25 13.79 13.30
CA GLN A 106 11.34 13.22 14.08
C GLN A 106 12.61 14.09 14.02
N TYR A 107 12.57 15.19 13.27
CA TYR A 107 13.54 16.28 13.26
C TYR A 107 13.03 17.45 14.10
#